data_AF-A0AB74F5A2-F1
#
_entry.id   AF-A0AB74F5A2-F1
#
_cell.length_a   1.000
_cell.length_b   1.000
_cell.length_c   1.000
_cell.angle_alpha   90.00
_cell.angle_beta   90.00
_cell.angle_gamma   90.00
#
_symmetry.space_group_name_H-M   'P 1'
#
loop_
_entity.id
_entity.type
_entity.pdbx_description
1 polymer ?
#
loop_
_entity_poly.entity_id
_entity_poly.type
_entity_poly.pdbx_seq_one_letter_code
_entity_poly.pdbx_strand_id
1 'polypeptide(L)'
;MGKYYEKKTLIEQLQKRAVELGRVPTPEDMIDPPAKAYLGFFKKWEKAVKASGISASALTPTSVKEKAPAVPEISESAEAVANDPEPAEEAASQGRRRYSKSIITQMLLDEFKRLGKKPTRKEIDANKNLPTVSTCLNYFGTTRIGDVWDEILKDL
;
A
#
# COMPACT_ATOMS: atom_id res chain seq x y z
N MET A 1 26.88 3.08 -24.39
CA MET A 1 27.18 2.11 -23.32
C MET A 1 26.06 2.12 -22.30
N GLY A 2 25.31 1.03 -22.12
CA GLY A 2 24.44 0.90 -20.94
C GLY A 2 25.32 0.62 -19.73
N LYS A 3 25.31 1.51 -18.71
CA LYS A 3 25.97 1.20 -17.43
C LYS A 3 25.24 0.01 -16.81
N TYR A 4 25.86 -1.17 -16.83
CA TYR A 4 25.35 -2.34 -16.12
C TYR A 4 25.65 -2.13 -14.64
N TYR A 5 24.62 -1.78 -13.87
CA TYR A 5 24.75 -1.68 -12.42
C TYR A 5 24.65 -3.07 -11.82
N GLU A 6 25.61 -3.46 -11.00
CA GLU A 6 25.48 -4.69 -10.22
C GLU A 6 24.70 -4.43 -8.94
N LYS A 7 23.98 -5.45 -8.46
CA LYS A 7 23.18 -5.38 -7.23
C LYS A 7 24.01 -4.90 -6.03
N LYS A 8 25.28 -5.33 -5.94
CA LYS A 8 26.21 -4.93 -4.87
C LYS A 8 26.58 -3.45 -4.95
N THR A 9 26.93 -2.95 -6.14
CA THR A 9 27.25 -1.54 -6.37
C THR A 9 26.08 -0.63 -6.02
N LEU A 10 24.85 -1.03 -6.38
CA LEU A 10 23.65 -0.29 -6.01
C LEU A 10 23.52 -0.18 -4.49
N ILE A 11 23.66 -1.30 -3.76
CA ILE A 11 23.60 -1.32 -2.29
C ILE A 11 24.68 -0.43 -1.67
N GLU A 12 25.91 -0.51 -2.16
CA GLU A 12 27.04 0.29 -1.65
C GLU A 12 26.81 1.79 -1.82
N GLN A 13 26.34 2.21 -3.00
CA GLN A 13 25.96 3.60 -3.25
C GLN A 13 24.82 4.05 -2.32
N LEU A 14 23.85 3.17 -2.08
CA LEU A 14 22.71 3.45 -1.20
C LEU A 14 23.18 3.64 0.26
N GLN A 15 24.08 2.77 0.73
CA GLN A 15 24.72 2.89 2.06
C GLN A 15 25.52 4.18 2.18
N LYS A 16 26.37 4.48 1.19
CA LYS A 16 27.20 5.69 1.18
C LYS A 16 26.33 6.95 1.28
N ARG A 17 25.25 7.02 0.49
CA ARG A 17 24.33 8.17 0.51
C ARG A 17 23.56 8.27 1.82
N ALA A 18 23.24 7.14 2.44
CA ALA A 18 22.58 7.13 3.74
C ALA A 18 23.47 7.67 4.86
N VAL A 19 24.75 7.28 4.85
CA VAL A 19 25.75 7.82 5.79
C VAL A 19 25.94 9.31 5.57
N GLU A 20 26.04 9.75 4.32
CA GLU A 20 26.24 11.17 3.98
C GLU A 20 25.05 12.05 4.37
N LEU A 21 23.83 11.55 4.18
CA LEU A 21 22.61 12.27 4.55
C LEU A 21 22.24 12.12 6.03
N GLY A 22 22.83 11.16 6.74
CA GLY A 22 22.41 10.78 8.09
C GLY A 22 20.95 10.29 8.19
N ARG A 23 20.32 9.99 7.04
CA ARG A 23 18.93 9.54 6.92
C ARG A 23 18.81 8.53 5.79
N VAL A 24 17.69 7.80 5.76
CA VAL A 24 17.38 6.89 4.66
C VAL A 24 17.29 7.69 3.34
N PRO A 25 18.12 7.39 2.34
CA PRO A 25 18.04 8.07 1.05
C PRO A 25 16.70 7.75 0.40
N THR A 26 16.07 8.78 -0.16
CA THR A 26 14.86 8.64 -0.97
C THR A 26 15.23 8.45 -2.44
N PRO A 27 14.33 7.93 -3.30
CA PRO A 27 14.59 7.82 -4.73
C PRO A 27 14.93 9.17 -5.39
N GLU A 28 14.51 10.29 -4.79
CA GLU A 28 14.84 11.65 -5.27
C GLU A 28 16.27 12.06 -4.90
N ASP A 29 16.82 11.52 -3.81
CA ASP A 29 18.21 11.76 -3.38
C ASP A 29 19.24 11.00 -4.23
N MET A 30 18.80 10.06 -5.07
CA MET A 30 19.63 9.23 -5.96
C MET A 30 19.41 9.52 -7.45
N ILE A 31 20.30 10.37 -7.98
CA ILE A 31 20.27 10.80 -9.38
C ILE A 31 21.16 9.91 -10.27
N ASP A 32 22.36 9.54 -9.81
CA ASP A 32 23.26 8.57 -10.46
C ASP A 32 23.84 7.62 -9.40
N PRO A 33 23.43 6.34 -9.35
CA PRO A 33 22.51 5.65 -10.25
C PRO A 33 21.05 6.12 -10.09
N PRO A 34 20.23 6.14 -11.17
CA PRO A 34 18.84 6.57 -11.07
C PRO A 34 18.01 5.57 -10.27
N ALA A 35 17.00 6.03 -9.53
CA ALA A 35 16.06 5.17 -8.80
C ALA A 35 15.48 4.02 -9.65
N LYS A 36 15.31 4.24 -10.96
CA LYS A 36 14.86 3.20 -11.91
C LYS A 36 15.81 2.00 -11.98
N ALA A 37 17.12 2.21 -11.83
CA ALA A 37 18.10 1.12 -11.74
C ALA A 37 17.79 0.25 -10.50
N TYR A 38 17.65 0.88 -9.33
CA TYR A 38 17.29 0.19 -8.08
C TYR A 38 15.98 -0.58 -8.19
N LEU A 39 14.95 0.04 -8.79
CA LEU A 39 13.66 -0.62 -9.01
C LEU A 39 13.76 -1.80 -9.97
N GLY A 40 14.66 -1.76 -10.96
CA GLY A 40 14.94 -2.89 -11.85
C GLY A 40 15.45 -4.14 -11.11
N PHE A 41 16.32 -3.96 -10.11
CA PHE A 41 16.90 -5.08 -9.35
C PHE A 41 16.06 -5.51 -8.13
N PHE A 42 15.53 -4.54 -7.39
CA PHE A 42 14.87 -4.79 -6.09
C PHE A 42 13.35 -4.76 -6.18
N LYS A 43 12.78 -4.38 -7.34
CA LYS A 43 11.34 -4.15 -7.60
C LYS A 43 10.70 -3.04 -6.76
N LYS A 44 11.24 -2.72 -5.59
CA LYS A 44 10.80 -1.68 -4.66
C LYS A 44 11.99 -1.00 -3.98
N TRP A 45 11.88 0.30 -3.74
CA TRP A 45 12.90 1.08 -3.03
C TRP A 45 13.15 0.56 -1.61
N GLU A 46 12.08 0.30 -0.86
CA GLU A 46 12.15 -0.24 0.52
C GLU A 46 12.93 -1.56 0.59
N LYS A 47 12.87 -2.37 -0.48
CA LYS A 47 13.63 -3.62 -0.58
C LYS A 47 15.12 -3.36 -0.81
N ALA A 48 15.47 -2.33 -1.57
CA ALA A 48 16.85 -1.89 -1.75
C ALA A 48 17.42 -1.36 -0.42
N VAL A 49 16.67 -0.49 0.27
CA VAL A 49 17.02 0.07 1.57
C VAL A 49 17.18 -1.03 2.63
N LYS A 50 16.25 -1.98 2.67
CA LYS A 50 16.35 -3.15 3.56
C LYS A 50 17.56 -4.03 3.22
N ALA A 51 17.87 -4.21 1.93
CA ALA A 51 19.03 -4.98 1.50
C ALA A 51 20.36 -4.28 1.82
N SER A 52 20.39 -2.94 1.92
CA SER A 52 21.53 -2.18 2.41
C SER A 52 21.71 -2.22 3.94
N GLY A 53 20.81 -2.85 4.69
CA GLY A 53 20.89 -2.88 6.16
C GLY A 53 20.59 -1.55 6.83
N ILE A 54 20.16 -0.53 6.06
CA ILE A 54 19.68 0.73 6.60
C ILE A 54 18.25 0.48 7.09
N SER A 55 18.08 0.24 8.39
CA SER A 55 16.76 -0.02 8.94
C SER A 55 15.93 1.27 8.98
N ALA A 56 14.87 1.32 8.17
CA ALA A 56 13.88 2.39 8.19
C ALA A 56 13.12 2.50 9.54
N SER A 57 13.37 1.58 10.47
CA SER A 57 12.73 1.54 11.79
C SER A 57 13.49 2.29 12.89
N ALA A 58 14.73 2.73 12.63
CA ALA A 58 15.53 3.48 13.61
C ALA A 58 15.53 4.99 13.38
N LEU A 59 15.05 5.46 12.23
CA LEU A 59 14.95 6.87 11.88
C LEU A 59 13.57 7.08 11.26
N THR A 60 12.68 7.68 12.04
CA THR A 60 11.30 7.96 11.66
C THR A 60 11.23 8.56 10.25
N PRO A 61 10.31 8.10 9.38
CA PRO A 61 9.93 8.90 8.23
C PRO A 61 9.15 10.09 8.78
N THR A 62 9.83 11.18 9.11
CA THR A 62 9.17 12.46 9.35
C THR A 62 8.55 12.88 8.03
N SER A 63 7.30 12.46 7.83
CA SER A 63 6.36 13.09 6.92
C SER A 63 6.10 14.50 7.43
N VAL A 64 7.07 15.41 7.29
CA VAL A 64 6.83 16.85 7.39
C VAL A 64 6.34 17.29 6.03
N LYS A 65 5.06 17.02 5.76
CA LYS A 65 4.25 18.00 5.06
C LYS A 65 3.71 18.93 6.13
N GLU A 66 4.51 19.89 6.58
CA GLU A 66 3.94 21.08 7.20
C GLU A 66 4.93 22.25 7.16
N LYS A 67 4.44 23.35 6.56
CA LYS A 67 4.85 24.69 6.94
C LYS A 67 4.63 24.87 8.44
N ALA A 68 5.68 25.31 9.13
CA ALA A 68 5.62 26.12 10.36
C ALA A 68 5.17 25.40 11.66
N PRO A 69 5.61 25.93 12.83
CA PRO A 69 5.95 25.14 14.01
C PRO A 69 4.95 25.28 15.17
N ALA A 70 4.85 24.27 16.02
CA ALA A 70 4.66 24.40 17.47
C ALA A 70 4.71 23.01 18.16
N VAL A 71 5.77 22.76 18.91
CA VAL A 71 5.77 21.90 20.11
C VAL A 71 5.36 22.80 21.29
N PRO A 72 4.64 22.33 22.34
CA PRO A 72 5.16 21.39 23.37
C PRO A 72 4.10 20.34 23.84
N GLU A 73 4.45 19.10 24.17
CA GLU A 73 5.05 18.57 25.42
C GLU A 73 4.03 18.23 26.54
N ILE A 74 4.22 17.01 27.10
CA ILE A 74 3.85 16.42 28.41
C ILE A 74 2.56 15.57 28.63
N SER A 75 2.83 14.35 29.15
CA SER A 75 2.19 13.60 30.26
C SER A 75 0.68 13.26 30.20
N GLU A 76 0.17 12.11 30.64
CA GLU A 76 0.68 10.97 31.42
C GLU A 76 -0.29 9.77 31.31
N SER A 77 0.21 8.61 31.74
CA SER A 77 -0.35 7.28 32.00
C SER A 77 -1.83 7.07 32.36
N ALA A 78 -2.39 5.95 31.87
CA ALA A 78 -3.17 4.90 32.57
C ALA A 78 -3.99 4.11 31.51
N GLU A 79 -4.31 2.82 31.56
CA GLU A 79 -3.93 1.61 32.30
C GLU A 79 -4.71 0.48 31.59
N ALA A 80 -4.35 -0.78 31.82
CA ALA A 80 -4.76 -1.94 31.04
C ALA A 80 -6.22 -2.39 31.19
N VAL A 81 -6.82 -2.93 30.13
CA VAL A 81 -7.68 -4.13 30.22
C VAL A 81 -7.33 -5.08 29.08
N ALA A 82 -6.59 -6.12 29.42
CA ALA A 82 -6.41 -7.32 28.63
C ALA A 82 -7.71 -8.13 28.61
N ASN A 83 -8.01 -8.77 27.48
CA ASN A 83 -8.41 -10.18 27.38
C ASN A 83 -8.40 -10.57 25.90
N ASP A 84 -7.25 -11.10 25.47
CA ASP A 84 -7.15 -12.06 24.35
C ASP A 84 -7.45 -13.46 24.95
N PRO A 85 -8.03 -14.41 24.20
CA PRO A 85 -7.17 -15.24 23.34
C PRO A 85 -7.72 -15.52 21.92
N GLU A 86 -6.80 -15.44 20.95
CA GLU A 86 -6.55 -16.32 19.78
C GLU A 86 -7.03 -17.81 19.95
N PRO A 87 -7.07 -18.72 18.92
CA PRO A 87 -6.47 -18.66 17.57
C PRO A 87 -7.24 -19.37 16.42
N ALA A 88 -6.78 -19.20 15.18
CA ALA A 88 -6.47 -20.29 14.22
C ALA A 88 -6.30 -19.77 12.78
N GLU A 89 -5.03 -19.62 12.40
CA GLU A 89 -4.42 -20.09 11.13
C GLU A 89 -5.14 -19.84 9.79
N GLU A 90 -4.49 -19.09 8.90
CA GLU A 90 -3.68 -19.74 7.86
C GLU A 90 -2.74 -18.73 7.20
N ALA A 91 -1.44 -19.03 7.27
CA ALA A 91 -0.40 -18.31 6.60
C ALA A 91 -0.52 -18.46 5.08
N ALA A 92 -0.62 -17.35 4.34
CA ALA A 92 -0.24 -17.39 2.93
C ALA A 92 0.30 -16.04 2.44
N SER A 93 1.63 -15.99 2.31
CA SER A 93 2.31 -15.14 1.36
C SER A 93 1.74 -15.36 -0.04
N GLN A 94 0.72 -14.62 -0.44
CA GLN A 94 0.27 -14.53 -1.83
C GLN A 94 0.26 -13.06 -2.22
N GLY A 95 1.08 -12.73 -3.23
CA GLY A 95 1.33 -11.36 -3.64
C GLY A 95 0.05 -10.53 -3.78
N ARG A 96 -0.05 -9.46 -2.99
CA ARG A 96 -0.93 -8.28 -3.19
C ARG A 96 -2.28 -8.62 -3.86
N ARG A 97 -3.15 -9.41 -3.22
CA ARG A 97 -4.57 -9.37 -3.57
C ARG A 97 -5.11 -8.01 -3.14
N ARG A 98 -5.16 -7.03 -4.05
CA ARG A 98 -5.71 -5.67 -3.76
C ARG A 98 -7.20 -5.71 -3.44
N TYR A 99 -7.89 -6.77 -3.86
CA TYR A 99 -9.33 -6.92 -3.73
C TYR A 99 -9.66 -8.32 -3.19
N SER A 100 -10.63 -8.36 -2.28
CA SER A 100 -11.30 -9.56 -1.78
C SER A 100 -12.80 -9.38 -2.00
N LYS A 101 -13.60 -10.46 -2.04
CA LYS A 101 -15.06 -10.38 -2.27
C LYS A 101 -15.70 -9.34 -1.33
N SER A 102 -15.38 -9.41 -0.04
CA SER A 102 -15.86 -8.47 0.98
C SER A 102 -15.43 -7.00 0.75
N ILE A 103 -14.19 -6.76 0.32
CA ILE A 103 -13.71 -5.41 -0.03
C ILE A 103 -14.50 -4.85 -1.23
N ILE A 104 -14.71 -5.66 -2.27
CA ILE A 104 -15.48 -5.25 -3.45
C ILE A 104 -16.94 -4.94 -3.05
N THR A 105 -17.54 -5.78 -2.20
CA THR A 105 -18.89 -5.55 -1.65
C THR A 105 -18.97 -4.20 -0.93
N GLN A 106 -18.04 -3.92 -0.02
CA GLN A 106 -18.02 -2.66 0.73
C GLN A 106 -17.91 -1.44 -0.20
N MET A 107 -17.01 -1.50 -1.18
CA MET A 107 -16.82 -0.43 -2.14
C MET A 107 -18.07 -0.18 -3.00
N LEU A 108 -18.76 -1.25 -3.42
CA LEU A 108 -20.02 -1.13 -4.15
C LEU A 108 -21.11 -0.55 -3.26
N LEU A 109 -21.25 -1.01 -2.01
CA LEU A 109 -22.25 -0.50 -1.06
C LEU A 109 -22.04 0.98 -0.74
N ASP A 110 -20.80 1.44 -0.62
CA ASP A 110 -20.48 2.85 -0.43
C ASP A 110 -20.96 3.69 -1.62
N GLU A 111 -20.69 3.22 -2.84
CA GLU A 111 -21.14 3.87 -4.06
C GLU A 111 -22.68 3.87 -4.19
N PHE A 112 -23.34 2.79 -3.76
CA PHE A 112 -24.80 2.72 -3.72
C PHE A 112 -25.39 3.77 -2.75
N LYS A 113 -24.78 3.95 -1.58
CA LYS A 113 -25.17 5.01 -0.63
C LYS A 113 -24.92 6.40 -1.21
N ARG A 114 -23.84 6.59 -1.95
CA ARG A 114 -23.47 7.86 -2.59
C ARG A 114 -24.43 8.27 -3.70
N LEU A 115 -24.84 7.32 -4.54
CA LEU A 115 -25.72 7.58 -5.68
C LEU A 115 -27.22 7.47 -5.32
N GLY A 116 -27.55 6.77 -4.24
CA GLY A 116 -28.93 6.42 -3.87
C GLY A 116 -29.61 5.47 -4.86
N LYS A 117 -28.85 4.88 -5.79
CA LYS A 117 -29.31 3.95 -6.83
C LYS A 117 -28.25 2.89 -7.08
N LYS A 118 -28.65 1.72 -7.58
CA LYS A 118 -27.73 0.62 -7.97
C LYS A 118 -26.77 1.17 -9.03
N PRO A 119 -25.46 1.33 -8.73
CA PRO A 119 -24.52 1.86 -9.70
C PRO A 119 -24.48 0.95 -10.91
N THR A 120 -24.69 1.56 -12.08
CA THR A 120 -24.64 0.84 -13.34
C THR A 120 -23.19 0.55 -13.74
N ARG A 121 -23.00 -0.34 -14.74
CA ARG A 121 -21.66 -0.63 -15.28
C ARG A 121 -20.86 0.64 -15.63
N LYS A 122 -21.53 1.67 -16.18
CA LYS A 122 -20.88 2.93 -16.54
C LYS A 122 -20.45 3.74 -15.31
N GLU A 123 -21.24 3.71 -14.24
CA GLU A 123 -20.90 4.43 -13.00
C GLU A 123 -19.76 3.74 -12.26
N ILE A 124 -19.74 2.40 -12.21
CA ILE A 124 -18.62 1.67 -11.61
C ILE A 124 -17.32 1.94 -12.37
N ASP A 125 -17.37 1.93 -13.70
CA ASP A 125 -16.20 2.20 -14.55
C ASP A 125 -15.73 3.67 -14.50
N ALA A 126 -16.66 4.61 -14.35
CA ALA A 126 -16.36 6.03 -14.18
C ALA A 126 -15.64 6.33 -12.84
N ASN A 127 -15.88 5.50 -11.83
CA ASN A 127 -15.25 5.66 -10.52
C ASN A 127 -13.90 4.98 -10.46
N LYS A 128 -12.83 5.78 -10.52
CA LYS A 128 -11.44 5.32 -10.37
C LYS A 128 -11.14 4.72 -8.99
N ASN A 129 -11.98 4.99 -8.00
CA ASN A 129 -11.88 4.41 -6.67
C ASN A 129 -12.47 3.00 -6.62
N LEU A 130 -13.33 2.61 -7.55
CA LEU A 130 -13.93 1.29 -7.59
C LEU A 130 -13.09 0.33 -8.45
N PRO A 131 -13.11 -0.99 -8.12
CA PRO A 131 -12.60 -1.99 -9.04
C PRO A 131 -13.38 -1.94 -10.35
N THR A 132 -12.69 -2.19 -11.47
CA THR A 132 -13.34 -2.26 -12.78
C THR A 132 -14.46 -3.30 -12.75
N VAL A 133 -15.51 -3.09 -13.54
CA VAL A 133 -16.67 -4.00 -13.56
C VAL A 133 -16.24 -5.45 -13.82
N SER A 134 -15.25 -5.67 -14.69
CA SER A 134 -14.69 -7.00 -14.94
C SER A 134 -14.09 -7.64 -13.70
N THR A 135 -13.45 -6.86 -12.81
CA THR A 135 -12.94 -7.34 -11.53
C THR A 135 -14.10 -7.72 -10.61
N CYS A 136 -15.15 -6.91 -10.50
CA CYS A 136 -16.34 -7.29 -9.72
C CYS A 136 -16.93 -8.61 -10.23
N LEU A 137 -17.20 -8.71 -11.53
CA LEU A 137 -17.75 -9.90 -12.16
C LEU A 137 -16.90 -11.16 -11.91
N ASN A 138 -15.57 -11.05 -12.02
CA ASN A 138 -14.66 -12.17 -11.79
C ASN A 138 -14.67 -12.69 -10.35
N TYR A 139 -14.84 -11.80 -9.35
CA TYR A 139 -14.87 -12.20 -7.94
C TYR A 139 -16.22 -12.77 -7.50
N PHE A 140 -17.30 -12.38 -8.16
CA PHE A 140 -18.64 -12.90 -7.90
C PHE A 140 -19.02 -14.07 -8.81
N GLY A 141 -18.21 -14.38 -9.83
CA GLY A 141 -18.49 -15.46 -10.78
C GLY A 141 -19.71 -15.19 -11.67
N THR A 142 -20.09 -13.92 -11.84
CA THR A 142 -21.28 -13.53 -12.60
C THR A 142 -20.90 -12.81 -13.89
N THR A 143 -21.84 -12.71 -14.83
CA THR A 143 -21.66 -11.98 -16.11
C THR A 143 -22.42 -10.66 -16.14
N ARG A 144 -23.20 -10.37 -15.10
CA ARG A 144 -24.14 -9.27 -15.02
C ARG A 144 -23.99 -8.55 -13.70
N ILE A 145 -23.92 -7.22 -13.75
CA ILE A 145 -23.80 -6.41 -12.53
C ILE A 145 -25.06 -6.52 -11.65
N GLY A 146 -26.24 -6.77 -12.26
CA GLY A 146 -27.48 -7.02 -11.53
C GLY A 146 -27.37 -8.24 -10.61
N ASP A 147 -26.80 -9.35 -11.11
CA ASP A 147 -26.57 -10.56 -10.33
C ASP A 147 -25.53 -10.36 -9.21
N VAL A 148 -24.52 -9.51 -9.43
CA VAL A 148 -23.60 -9.08 -8.34
C VAL A 148 -24.38 -8.39 -7.23
N TRP A 149 -25.30 -7.50 -7.58
CA TRP A 149 -26.15 -6.81 -6.60
C TRP A 149 -27.11 -7.76 -5.89
N ASP A 150 -27.65 -8.77 -6.57
CA ASP A 150 -28.52 -9.79 -5.97
C ASP A 150 -27.75 -10.62 -4.92
N GLU A 151 -26.54 -11.08 -5.26
CA GLU A 151 -25.63 -11.75 -4.31
C GLU A 151 -25.31 -10.86 -3.10
N ILE A 152 -24.97 -9.59 -3.32
CA ILE A 152 -24.65 -8.66 -2.22
C ILE A 152 -25.85 -8.45 -1.30
N LEU A 153 -27.06 -8.34 -1.85
CA LEU A 153 -28.28 -8.14 -1.06
C LEU A 153 -28.78 -9.42 -0.40
N LYS A 154 -28.39 -10.59 -0.91
CA LYS A 154 -28.70 -11.90 -0.32
C LYS A 154 -27.82 -12.21 0.89
N ASP A 155 -26.60 -11.69 0.92
CA ASP A 155 -25.61 -11.88 1.98
C ASP A 155 -25.70 -10.81 3.09
N LEU A 156 -26.62 -9.85 2.96
CA LEU A 156 -26.86 -8.73 3.88
C LEU A 156 -28.00 -9.02 4.85
#